data_AF-A0A8T4BUD9-F1
#
_entry.id   AF-A0A8T4BUD9-F1
#
_cell.length_a   1.000
_cell.length_b   1.000
_cell.length_c   1.000
_cell.angle_alpha   90.00
_cell.angle_beta   90.00
_cell.angle_gamma   90.00
#
_symmetry.space_group_name_H-M   'P 1'
#
loop_
_entity.id
_entity.type
_entity.pdbx_description
1 polymer ?
#
loop_
_entity_poly.entity_id
_entity_poly.type
_entity_poly.pdbx_seq_one_letter_code
_entity_poly.pdbx_strand_id
1 'polypeptide(L)'
;MSNKDILHIKFEYDELIKSKRDLLSTEISLLKIVKAIKNYQFFREDELKTKITLLRKAKLVKSDLKKLEMTFPKVKETDHFIEDKPTPIGEPSIKKKKAERKAPSDYNLESQLADIQNKLSSLSA
;
A
#
# COMPACT_ATOMS: atom_id res chain seq x y z
N MET A 1 -22.57 -32.39 -31.32
CA MET A 1 -21.27 -33.03 -31.63
C MET A 1 -20.58 -32.16 -32.67
N SER A 2 -19.59 -31.36 -32.28
CA SER A 2 -18.76 -30.59 -33.22
C SER A 2 -17.32 -30.94 -32.92
N ASN A 3 -16.70 -31.68 -33.83
CA ASN A 3 -15.28 -32.03 -33.80
C ASN A 3 -14.49 -30.72 -33.83
N LYS A 4 -13.94 -30.33 -32.69
CA LYS A 4 -12.99 -29.22 -32.61
C LYS A 4 -11.74 -29.65 -33.37
N ASP A 5 -11.34 -28.86 -34.36
CA ASP A 5 -10.10 -29.06 -35.11
C ASP A 5 -8.91 -29.08 -34.14
N ILE A 6 -8.42 -30.28 -33.85
CA ILE A 6 -7.23 -30.46 -33.00
C ILE A 6 -6.02 -30.14 -33.86
N LEU A 7 -5.56 -28.90 -33.78
CA LEU A 7 -4.33 -28.44 -34.43
C LEU A 7 -3.14 -29.16 -33.81
N HIS A 8 -2.65 -30.21 -34.46
CA HIS A 8 -1.44 -30.93 -34.03
C HIS A 8 -0.21 -30.15 -34.50
N ILE A 9 0.29 -29.25 -33.65
CA ILE A 9 1.54 -28.53 -33.89
C ILE A 9 2.69 -29.50 -33.59
N LYS A 10 3.36 -29.97 -34.65
CA LYS A 10 4.55 -30.82 -34.52
C LYS A 10 5.76 -29.91 -34.33
N PHE A 11 6.17 -29.74 -33.08
CA PHE A 11 7.38 -28.99 -32.77
C PHE A 11 8.62 -29.71 -33.33
N GLU A 12 9.53 -28.94 -33.90
CA GLU A 12 10.87 -29.45 -34.16
C GLU A 12 11.57 -29.76 -32.83
N TYR A 13 12.53 -30.68 -32.87
CA TYR A 13 13.18 -31.18 -31.65
C TYR A 13 13.80 -30.06 -30.80
N ASP A 14 14.43 -29.08 -31.47
CA ASP A 14 15.05 -27.93 -30.80
C ASP A 14 14.03 -26.96 -30.21
N GLU A 15 12.89 -26.77 -30.88
CA GLU A 15 11.78 -25.96 -30.37
C GLU A 15 11.16 -26.60 -29.13
N LEU A 16 11.01 -27.93 -29.13
CA LEU A 16 10.49 -28.67 -27.98
C LEU A 16 11.39 -28.52 -26.75
N ILE A 17 12.71 -28.57 -26.95
CA ILE A 17 13.69 -28.39 -25.87
C ILE A 17 13.60 -26.96 -25.31
N LYS A 18 13.54 -25.95 -26.18
CA LYS A 18 13.40 -24.54 -25.77
C LYS A 18 12.10 -24.31 -25.02
N SER A 19 10.97 -24.76 -25.57
CA SER A 19 9.65 -24.63 -24.95
C SER A 19 9.60 -25.26 -23.56
N LYS A 20 10.18 -26.45 -23.38
CA LYS A 20 10.29 -27.09 -22.06
C LYS A 20 11.15 -26.27 -21.09
N ARG A 21 12.28 -25.74 -21.54
CA ARG A 21 13.13 -24.88 -20.72
C ARG A 21 12.40 -23.61 -20.30
N ASP A 22 11.69 -22.98 -21.23
CA ASP A 22 10.96 -21.74 -20.98
C ASP A 22 9.82 -21.99 -19.98
N LEU A 23 9.07 -23.09 -20.14
CA LEU A 23 8.05 -23.50 -19.19
C LEU A 23 8.63 -23.70 -17.78
N LEU A 24 9.73 -24.43 -17.65
CA LEU A 24 10.40 -24.61 -16.35
C LEU A 24 10.91 -23.27 -15.77
N SER A 25 11.40 -22.36 -16.62
CA SER A 25 11.87 -21.05 -16.19
C SER A 25 10.74 -20.16 -15.67
N THR A 26 9.55 -20.23 -16.31
CA THR A 26 8.37 -19.51 -15.87
C THR A 26 7.84 -20.08 -14.56
N GLU A 27 7.83 -21.41 -14.39
CA GLU A 27 7.48 -22.06 -13.13
C GLU A 27 8.38 -21.61 -11.97
N ILE A 28 9.70 -21.60 -12.17
CA ILE A 28 10.66 -21.10 -11.17
C ILE A 28 10.38 -19.63 -10.84
N SER A 29 10.06 -18.82 -11.85
CA SER A 29 9.77 -17.40 -11.66
C SER A 29 8.49 -17.18 -10.86
N LEU A 30 7.43 -17.95 -11.15
CA LEU A 30 6.18 -17.94 -10.39
C LEU A 30 6.40 -18.36 -8.93
N LEU A 31 7.19 -19.40 -8.69
CA LEU A 31 7.54 -19.82 -7.33
C LEU A 31 8.29 -18.73 -6.55
N LYS A 32 9.21 -18.00 -7.21
CA LYS A 32 9.90 -16.85 -6.60
C LYS A 32 8.92 -15.73 -6.24
N ILE A 33 7.97 -15.43 -7.13
CA ILE A 33 6.93 -14.41 -6.89
C ILE A 33 6.06 -14.80 -5.69
N VAL A 34 5.59 -16.05 -5.64
CA VAL A 34 4.79 -16.56 -4.52
C VAL A 34 5.56 -16.45 -3.21
N LYS A 35 6.86 -16.79 -3.20
CA LYS A 35 7.72 -16.62 -2.03
C LYS A 35 7.83 -15.16 -1.59
N ALA A 36 8.01 -14.23 -2.54
CA ALA A 36 8.08 -12.80 -2.25
C ALA A 36 6.77 -12.27 -1.65
N ILE A 37 5.61 -12.68 -2.20
CA ILE A 37 4.29 -12.30 -1.69
C ILE A 37 4.10 -12.80 -0.24
N LYS A 38 4.46 -14.06 0.04
CA LYS A 38 4.36 -14.62 1.40
C LYS A 38 5.23 -13.87 2.40
N ASN A 39 6.47 -13.55 2.01
CA ASN A 39 7.37 -12.77 2.85
C ASN A 39 6.81 -11.37 3.12
N TYR A 40 6.28 -10.70 2.09
CA TYR A 40 5.65 -9.39 2.25
C TYR A 40 4.47 -9.45 3.22
N GLN A 41 3.59 -10.44 3.09
CA GLN A 41 2.45 -10.63 4.00
C GLN A 41 2.91 -10.80 5.45
N PHE A 42 3.92 -11.63 5.68
CA PHE A 42 4.50 -11.84 7.00
C PHE A 42 5.03 -10.52 7.61
N PHE A 43 5.85 -9.78 6.88
CA PHE A 43 6.38 -8.50 7.37
C PHE A 43 5.28 -7.45 7.56
N ARG A 44 4.26 -7.45 6.71
CA ARG A 44 3.13 -6.52 6.80
C ARG A 44 2.30 -6.75 8.06
N GLU A 45 2.09 -8.01 8.45
CA GLU A 45 1.41 -8.34 9.71
C GLU A 45 2.19 -7.83 10.92
N ASP A 46 3.50 -8.05 10.94
CA ASP A 46 4.35 -7.62 12.06
C ASP A 46 4.48 -6.10 12.15
N GLU A 47 4.54 -5.41 11.00
CA GLU A 47 4.44 -3.95 10.94
C GLU A 47 3.14 -3.45 11.57
N LEU A 48 2.00 -4.06 11.20
CA LEU A 48 0.69 -3.66 11.72
C LEU A 48 0.57 -3.91 13.23
N LYS A 49 1.04 -5.06 13.72
CA LYS A 49 1.10 -5.34 15.18
C LYS A 49 1.93 -4.28 15.90
N THR A 50 3.10 -3.96 15.37
CA THR A 50 4.00 -2.94 15.94
C THR A 50 3.36 -1.55 15.93
N LYS A 51 2.71 -1.17 14.83
CA LYS A 51 1.99 0.11 14.73
C LYS A 51 0.85 0.23 15.75
N ILE A 52 0.08 -0.84 15.96
CA ILE A 52 -0.99 -0.87 16.97
C ILE A 52 -0.42 -0.71 18.37
N THR A 53 0.65 -1.43 18.72
CA THR A 53 1.26 -1.34 20.05
C THR A 53 1.84 0.05 20.32
N LEU A 54 2.53 0.66 19.34
CA LEU A 54 3.02 2.04 19.43
C LEU A 54 1.90 3.05 19.62
N LEU A 55 0.80 2.94 18.85
CA LEU A 55 -0.35 3.82 19.01
C LEU A 55 -0.98 3.71 20.41
N ARG A 56 -1.06 2.49 20.98
CA ARG A 56 -1.55 2.31 22.36
C ARG A 56 -0.61 2.98 23.37
N LYS A 57 0.69 2.75 23.26
CA LYS A 57 1.69 3.38 24.14
C LYS A 57 1.68 4.91 24.04
N ALA A 58 1.59 5.47 22.84
CA ALA A 58 1.50 6.90 22.62
C ALA A 58 0.23 7.51 23.26
N LYS A 59 -0.91 6.81 23.18
CA LYS A 59 -2.15 7.25 23.86
C LYS A 59 -2.00 7.23 25.38
N LEU A 60 -1.35 6.21 25.94
CA LEU A 60 -1.07 6.14 27.38
C LEU A 60 -0.17 7.30 27.82
N VAL A 61 0.96 7.51 27.14
CA VAL A 61 1.87 8.63 27.41
C VAL A 61 1.13 9.97 27.34
N LYS A 62 0.29 10.18 26.32
CA LYS A 62 -0.53 11.39 26.22
C LYS A 62 -1.49 11.55 27.40
N SER A 63 -2.08 10.47 27.88
CA SER A 63 -2.98 10.52 29.04
C SER A 63 -2.23 10.80 30.34
N ASP A 64 -1.02 10.25 30.49
CA ASP A 64 -0.20 10.46 31.67
C ASP A 64 0.39 11.87 31.70
N LEU A 65 0.79 12.41 30.53
CA LEU A 65 1.20 13.81 30.39
C LEU A 65 0.06 14.75 30.80
N LYS A 66 -1.18 14.48 30.36
CA LYS A 66 -2.35 15.27 30.78
C LYS A 66 -2.59 15.21 32.29
N LYS A 67 -2.46 14.03 32.91
CA LYS A 67 -2.58 13.92 34.38
C LYS A 67 -1.49 14.71 35.07
N LEU A 68 -0.27 14.67 34.54
CA LEU A 68 0.87 15.40 35.06
C LEU A 68 0.64 16.93 34.93
N GLU A 69 0.19 17.41 33.77
CA GLU A 69 -0.23 18.80 33.55
C GLU A 69 -1.29 19.25 34.57
N MET A 70 -2.24 18.38 34.91
CA MET A 70 -3.27 18.68 35.92
C MET A 70 -2.74 18.63 37.36
N THR A 71 -1.63 17.93 37.61
CA THR A 71 -0.98 17.84 38.93
C THR A 71 -0.13 19.08 39.21
N PHE A 72 0.38 19.73 38.16
CA PHE A 72 1.10 20.99 38.33
C PHE A 72 0.13 22.12 38.75
N PRO A 73 0.54 22.98 39.70
CA PRO A 73 -0.21 24.18 40.01
C PRO A 73 -0.36 25.00 38.73
N LYS A 74 -1.58 25.40 38.38
CA LYS A 74 -1.80 26.37 37.29
C LYS A 74 -1.21 27.70 37.73
N VAL A 75 0.04 27.95 37.34
CA VAL A 75 0.67 29.25 37.48
C VAL A 75 -0.21 30.20 36.67
N LYS A 76 -0.83 31.18 37.33
CA LYS A 76 -1.43 32.32 36.62
C LYS A 76 -0.26 32.99 35.94
N GLU A 77 -0.16 32.84 34.62
CA GLU A 77 0.80 33.61 33.83
C GLU A 77 0.47 35.08 34.08
N THR A 78 1.23 35.72 34.96
CA THR A 78 1.22 37.17 35.07
C THR A 78 1.85 37.68 33.78
N ASP A 79 1.13 38.51 33.03
CA ASP A 79 1.43 39.07 31.71
C ASP A 79 2.71 39.95 31.64
N HIS A 80 3.76 39.63 32.40
CA HIS A 80 4.87 40.56 32.64
C HIS A 80 6.24 40.08 32.16
N PHE A 81 6.37 38.91 31.52
CA PHE A 81 7.65 38.46 30.96
C PHE A 81 7.52 37.60 29.71
N ILE A 82 6.99 38.13 28.59
CA ILE A 82 7.31 37.62 27.23
C ILE A 82 7.24 38.78 26.21
N GLU A 83 8.27 39.63 26.17
CA GLU A 83 8.67 40.28 24.90
C GLU A 83 9.51 39.27 24.12
N ASP A 84 8.82 38.33 23.48
CA ASP A 84 9.31 37.53 22.35
C ASP A 84 8.13 36.65 21.96
N LYS A 85 7.27 37.15 21.07
CA LYS A 85 6.13 36.39 20.54
C LYS A 85 6.66 35.24 19.69
N PRO A 86 6.61 33.96 20.08
CA PRO A 86 6.37 32.94 19.08
C PRO A 86 4.93 33.16 18.60
N THR A 87 4.80 33.50 17.33
CA THR A 87 3.54 33.47 16.59
C THR A 87 2.72 32.25 17.03
N PRO A 88 1.42 32.39 17.35
CA PRO A 88 0.59 31.24 17.57
C PRO A 88 0.54 30.49 16.25
N ILE A 89 1.23 29.36 16.15
CA ILE A 89 0.95 28.34 15.15
C ILE A 89 -0.43 27.82 15.55
N GLY A 90 -1.44 28.55 15.09
CA GLY A 90 -2.83 28.21 15.30
C GLY A 90 -3.02 26.78 14.86
N GLU A 91 -3.61 25.98 15.73
CA GLU A 91 -4.26 24.75 15.31
C GLU A 91 -5.08 25.08 14.06
N PRO A 92 -4.83 24.46 12.90
CA PRO A 92 -5.74 24.63 11.79
C PRO A 92 -7.08 24.10 12.28
N SER A 93 -8.02 25.01 12.55
CA SER A 93 -9.42 24.66 12.79
C SER A 93 -9.90 23.95 11.52
N ILE A 94 -9.85 22.62 11.54
CA ILE A 94 -10.43 21.80 10.47
C ILE A 94 -11.93 21.91 10.68
N LYS A 95 -12.53 22.98 10.14
CA LYS A 95 -13.95 23.05 9.85
C LYS A 95 -14.27 21.78 9.05
N LYS A 96 -15.01 20.85 9.66
CA LYS A 96 -15.54 19.65 9.00
C LYS A 96 -16.49 20.10 7.89
N LYS A 97 -15.94 20.46 6.73
CA LYS A 97 -16.69 20.42 5.47
C LYS A 97 -17.06 18.97 5.27
N LYS A 98 -18.36 18.66 5.22
CA LYS A 98 -18.85 17.38 4.70
C LYS A 98 -18.29 17.27 3.29
N ALA A 99 -17.23 16.49 3.12
CA ALA A 99 -16.70 16.17 1.81
C ALA A 99 -17.75 15.29 1.13
N GLU A 100 -18.42 15.86 0.13
CA GLU A 100 -19.06 15.07 -0.91
C GLU A 100 -18.01 14.10 -1.46
N ARG A 101 -18.31 12.81 -1.37
CA ARG A 101 -17.48 11.75 -1.95
C ARG A 101 -17.54 11.88 -3.47
N LYS A 102 -16.56 12.55 -4.05
CA LYS A 102 -16.13 12.29 -5.43
C LYS A 102 -14.61 12.14 -5.40
N ALA A 103 -14.15 10.89 -5.38
CA ALA A 103 -12.76 10.58 -5.62
C ALA A 103 -12.42 11.02 -7.04
N PRO A 104 -11.39 11.86 -7.27
CA PRO A 104 -10.88 12.10 -8.60
C PRO A 104 -10.04 10.90 -9.01
N SER A 105 -10.62 10.07 -9.87
CA SER A 105 -9.96 9.25 -10.89
C SER A 105 -8.65 8.59 -10.44
N ASP A 106 -8.77 7.47 -9.72
CA ASP A 106 -7.79 6.40 -9.92
C ASP A 106 -7.81 6.10 -11.43
N TYR A 107 -6.74 6.47 -12.11
CA TYR A 107 -6.37 5.80 -13.35
C TYR A 107 -6.17 4.34 -12.96
N ASN A 108 -7.27 3.59 -13.04
CA ASN A 108 -7.42 2.30 -12.41
C ASN A 108 -6.37 1.38 -12.99
N LEU A 109 -5.57 0.75 -12.12
CA LEU A 109 -4.46 -0.12 -12.53
C LEU A 109 -4.97 -1.24 -13.47
N GLU A 110 -6.23 -1.63 -13.31
CA GLU A 110 -6.98 -2.52 -14.21
C GLU A 110 -7.16 -1.96 -15.62
N SER A 111 -7.42 -0.66 -15.77
CA SER A 111 -7.50 0.00 -17.09
C SER A 111 -6.14 -0.02 -17.79
N GLN A 112 -5.06 0.19 -17.03
CA GLN A 112 -3.70 0.15 -17.58
C GLN A 112 -3.31 -1.28 -17.99
N LEU A 113 -3.70 -2.29 -17.21
CA LEU A 113 -3.49 -3.70 -17.55
C LEU A 113 -4.32 -4.12 -18.76
N ALA A 114 -5.56 -3.66 -18.87
CA ALA A 114 -6.41 -3.90 -20.03
C ALA A 114 -5.84 -3.28 -21.31
N ASP A 115 -5.32 -2.05 -21.23
CA ASP A 115 -4.66 -1.39 -22.36
C ASP A 115 -3.38 -2.11 -22.81
N ILE A 116 -2.60 -2.63 -21.86
CA ILE A 116 -1.40 -3.43 -22.14
C ILE A 116 -1.79 -4.75 -22.83
N GLN A 117 -2.83 -5.42 -22.35
CA GLN A 117 -3.35 -6.64 -22.96
C GLN A 117 -3.87 -6.41 -24.38
N ASN A 118 -4.58 -5.31 -24.61
CA ASN A 118 -5.06 -4.93 -25.94
C ASN A 118 -3.89 -4.67 -26.91
N LYS A 119 -2.86 -3.93 -26.48
CA LYS A 119 -1.65 -3.69 -27.28
C LYS A 119 -0.89 -4.98 -27.61
N LEU A 120 -0.79 -5.91 -26.67
CA LEU A 120 -0.16 -7.22 -26.92
C LEU A 120 -0.96 -8.05 -27.93
N SER A 121 -2.30 -8.01 -27.85
CA SER A 121 -3.16 -8.73 -28.80
C SER A 121 -3.07 -8.19 -30.23
N SER A 122 -2.82 -6.89 -30.40
CA SER A 122 -2.64 -6.27 -31.72
C SER A 122 -1.28 -6.54 -32.37
N LEU A 123 -0.28 -6.96 -31.58
CA LEU A 123 1.07 -7.28 -32.06
C LEU A 123 1.24 -8.78 -32.34
N SER A 124 0.33 -9.61 -31.83
CA SER A 124 0.27 -11.05 -32.09
C SER A 124 -0.72 -11.42 -33.20
N ALA A 125 -1.34 -10.43 -33.86
CA ALA A 125 -2.19 -10.55 -35.04
C ALA A 125 -1.45 -9.97 -36.25
#